data_AF-A0A1G8LGK9-F1
#
_entry.id   AF-A0A1G8LGK9-F1
#
_cell.length_a   1.000
_cell.length_b   1.000
_cell.length_c   1.000
_cell.angle_alpha   90.00
_cell.angle_beta   90.00
_cell.angle_gamma   90.00
#
_symmetry.space_group_name_H-M   'P 1'
#
loop_
_entity.id
_entity.type
_entity.pdbx_description
1 polymer ?
#
loop_
_entity_poly.entity_id
_entity_poly.type
_entity_poly.pdbx_seq_one_letter_code
_entity_poly.pdbx_strand_id
1 'polypeptide(L)' 'MKAEDIYIRLTDPTGKYREIVSHHRVWDRQRFLESQRKQNNKPDKPDEHRRVSIASEADYRKFMGYKEHAA' A
#
# COMPACT_ATOMS: atom_id res chain seq x y z
N MET A 1 -2.41 -1.86 -23.32
CA MET A 1 -2.38 -2.29 -21.91
C MET A 1 -3.67 -1.85 -21.25
N LYS A 2 -4.24 -2.63 -20.33
CA LYS A 2 -5.43 -2.24 -19.55
C LYS A 2 -4.97 -1.71 -18.20
N ALA A 3 -5.61 -0.65 -17.70
CA ALA A 3 -5.31 -0.13 -16.38
C ALA A 3 -6.04 -0.96 -15.32
N GLU A 4 -5.31 -1.44 -14.32
CA GLU A 4 -5.78 -2.32 -13.25
C GLU A 4 -5.71 -1.62 -11.89
N ASP A 5 -6.66 -1.96 -11.03
CA ASP A 5 -6.65 -1.49 -9.64
C ASP A 5 -5.70 -2.34 -8.78
N ILE A 6 -4.91 -1.66 -7.96
CA ILE A 6 -4.06 -2.27 -6.96
C ILE A 6 -4.21 -1.55 -5.63
N TYR A 7 -4.31 -2.33 -4.56
CA TYR A 7 -4.30 -1.84 -3.20
C TYR A 7 -3.00 -2.28 -2.54
N ILE A 8 -2.33 -1.36 -1.87
CA ILE A 8 -1.08 -1.64 -1.15
C ILE A 8 -1.19 -1.19 0.29
N ARG A 9 -0.49 -1.91 1.16
CA ARG A 9 -0.34 -1.62 2.58
C ARG A 9 1.11 -1.32 2.90
N LEU A 10 1.32 -0.23 3.61
CA LEU A 10 2.60 0.19 4.16
C LEU A 10 2.59 -0.06 5.67
N THR A 11 3.46 -0.95 6.14
CA THR A 11 3.60 -1.25 7.57
C THR A 11 5.02 -0.88 8.00
N ASP A 12 5.14 -0.06 9.04
CA ASP A 12 6.43 0.24 9.66
C ASP A 12 6.76 -0.83 10.73
N PRO A 13 7.84 -1.62 10.56
CA PRO A 13 8.21 -2.65 11.52
C PRO A 13 8.66 -2.09 12.89
N THR A 14 9.01 -0.81 12.98
CA THR A 14 9.44 -0.15 14.23
C THR A 14 8.27 0.43 15.02
N GLY A 15 7.09 0.57 14.40
CA GLY A 15 5.91 1.19 15.01
C GLY A 15 5.97 2.72 15.12
N LYS A 16 7.02 3.37 14.58
CA LYS A 16 7.14 4.85 14.54
C LYS A 16 6.05 5.48 13.69
N TYR A 17 5.64 4.82 12.61
CA TYR A 17 4.57 5.26 11.72
C TYR A 17 3.36 4.33 11.77
N ARG A 18 2.16 4.93 11.67
CA ARG A 18 0.91 4.18 11.53
C ARG A 18 0.87 3.44 10.18
N GLU A 19 0.19 2.30 10.17
CA GLU A 19 -0.10 1.57 8.95
C GLU A 19 -0.97 2.42 8.00
N ILE A 20 -0.70 2.32 6.70
CA ILE A 20 -1.45 3.02 5.66
C ILE A 20 -1.88 2.01 4.60
N VAL A 21 -3.15 2.07 4.18
CA VAL A 21 -3.66 1.35 3.01
C VAL A 21 -4.02 2.36 1.92
N SER A 22 -3.56 2.14 0.69
CA SER A 22 -3.80 3.06 -0.43
C SER A 22 -4.23 2.32 -1.70
N HIS A 23 -5.02 2.99 -2.52
CA HIS A 23 -5.53 2.53 -3.81
C HIS A 23 -4.80 3.26 -4.96
N HIS A 24 -4.42 2.51 -5.99
CA HIS A 24 -3.79 3.04 -7.20
C HIS A 24 -4.37 2.35 -8.42
N ARG A 25 -4.38 3.06 -9.55
CA ARG A 25 -4.71 2.50 -10.86
C ARG A 25 -3.47 2.51 -11.74
N VAL A 26 -3.02 1.33 -12.17
CA VAL A 26 -1.69 1.12 -12.76
C VAL A 26 -1.78 0.35 -14.07
N TRP A 27 -0.81 0.60 -14.96
CA TRP A 27 -0.70 -0.10 -16.25
C TRP A 27 0.17 -1.36 -16.17
N ASP A 28 1.04 -1.43 -15.16
CA ASP A 28 1.92 -2.57 -14.86
C ASP A 28 1.99 -2.74 -13.34
N ARG A 29 1.30 -3.77 -12.84
CA ARG A 29 1.19 -4.07 -11.42
C ARG A 29 2.53 -4.42 -10.78
N GLN A 30 3.34 -5.21 -11.48
CA GLN A 30 4.61 -5.71 -10.93
C GLN A 30 5.63 -4.58 -10.84
N ARG A 31 5.80 -3.82 -11.93
CA ARG A 31 6.72 -2.68 -11.96
C ARG A 31 6.35 -1.62 -10.93
N PHE A 32 5.05 -1.40 -10.72
CA PHE A 32 4.57 -0.52 -9.65
C PHE A 32 4.97 -1.03 -8.27
N LEU A 33 4.73 -2.31 -7.95
CA LEU A 33 5.08 -2.88 -6.64
C LEU A 33 6.59 -2.84 -6.37
N GLU A 34 7.42 -3.13 -7.36
CA GLU A 34 8.87 -3.03 -7.25
C GLU A 34 9.33 -1.59 -6.97
N SER A 35 8.75 -0.62 -7.69
CA SER A 35 9.00 0.79 -7.44
C SER A 35 8.62 1.21 -6.01
N GLN A 36 7.43 0.81 -5.56
CA GLN A 36 6.96 1.09 -4.20
C GLN A 36 7.89 0.49 -3.14
N ARG A 37 8.32 -0.76 -3.32
CA ARG A 37 9.28 -1.42 -2.42
C ARG A 37 10.61 -0.68 -2.37
N LYS A 38 11.15 -0.28 -3.53
CA LYS A 38 12.40 0.48 -3.60
C LYS A 38 12.29 1.85 -2.93
N GLN A 39 11.18 2.55 -3.11
CA GLN A 39 10.97 3.88 -2.53
C GLN A 39 10.81 3.86 -1.02
N ASN A 40 10.19 2.81 -0.47
CA ASN A 40 9.89 2.68 0.96
C ASN A 40 10.93 1.84 1.74
N ASN A 41 11.88 1.21 1.06
CA ASN A 41 12.98 0.43 1.66
C ASN A 41 14.34 1.02 1.25
N LYS A 42 14.54 2.30 1.59
CA LYS A 42 15.75 3.07 1.26
C LYS A 42 16.89 2.78 2.25
N PRO A 43 17.96 2.10 1.83
CA PRO A 43 19.00 1.63 2.75
C PRO A 43 19.76 2.76 3.48
N ASP A 44 19.74 3.97 2.91
CA ASP A 44 20.30 5.19 3.50
C ASP A 44 19.45 5.77 4.64
N LYS A 45 18.20 5.32 4.79
CA LYS A 45 17.23 5.79 5.78
C LYS A 45 16.45 4.64 6.43
N PRO A 46 17.13 3.82 7.25
CA PRO A 46 16.52 2.65 7.86
C PRO A 46 15.35 2.99 8.80
N ASP A 47 15.31 4.20 9.35
CA ASP A 47 14.25 4.67 10.25
C ASP A 47 13.00 5.20 9.51
N GLU A 48 13.07 5.31 8.18
CA GLU A 48 11.95 5.59 7.29
C GLU A 48 11.45 4.31 6.58
N HIS A 49 12.06 3.15 6.84
CA HIS A 49 11.70 1.89 6.21
C HIS A 49 10.26 1.48 6.48
N ARG A 50 9.51 1.19 5.41
CA ARG A 50 8.18 0.60 5.46
C ARG A 50 8.10 -0.62 4.56
N ARG A 51 7.48 -1.67 5.06
CA ARG A 51 7.18 -2.89 4.30
C ARG A 51 5.99 -2.63 3.40
N VAL A 52 6.16 -2.89 2.11
CA VAL A 52 5.09 -2.79 1.11
C VAL A 52 4.52 -4.18 0.82
N SER A 53 3.23 -4.34 1.08
CA SER A 53 2.46 -5.56 0.79
C SER A 53 1.21 -5.25 -0.04
N ILE A 54 0.68 -6.27 -0.72
CA ILE A 54 -0.60 -6.15 -1.43
C ILE A 54 -1.72 -6.23 -0.40
N ALA A 55 -2.71 -5.35 -0.55
CA ALA A 55 -3.94 -5.34 0.23
C ALA A 55 -5.15 -5.68 -0.67
N SER A 56 -6.30 -5.87 -0.04
CA SER A 56 -7.59 -5.97 -0.72
C SER A 56 -8.31 -4.62 -0.78
N GLU A 57 -9.32 -4.52 -1.65
CA GLU A 57 -10.25 -3.38 -1.63
C GLU A 57 -10.98 -3.26 -0.28
N ALA A 58 -11.33 -4.40 0.33
CA ALA A 58 -11.98 -4.42 1.65
C ALA A 58 -11.10 -3.79 2.73
N ASP A 59 -9.79 -4.11 2.73
CA ASP A 59 -8.82 -3.47 3.63
C ASP A 59 -8.76 -1.95 3.42
N TYR A 60 -8.75 -1.52 2.16
CA TYR A 60 -8.75 -0.09 1.82
C TYR A 60 -10.02 0.60 2.28
N ARG A 61 -11.20 0.00 2.02
CA ARG A 61 -12.48 0.57 2.44
C ARG A 61 -12.58 0.70 3.96
N LYS A 62 -12.13 -0.34 4.68
CA LYS A 62 -12.03 -0.32 6.14
C LYS A 62 -11.06 0.75 6.64
N PHE A 63 -9.89 0.89 6.01
CA PHE A 63 -8.91 1.92 6.35
C PHE A 63 -9.45 3.35 6.15
N MET A 64 -10.18 3.58 5.06
CA MET A 64 -10.80 4.87 4.77
C MET A 64 -12.00 5.19 5.69
N GLY A 65 -12.42 4.26 6.54
CA GLY A 65 -13.57 4.44 7.42
C GLY A 65 -14.90 4.49 6.67
N TYR A 66 -14.99 3.91 5.48
CA TYR A 66 -16.27 3.79 4.79
C TYR A 66 -17.19 2.90 5.62
N LYS A 67 -18.41 3.40 5.91
CA LYS A 67 -19.45 2.57 6.54
C LYS A 67 -19.79 1.43 5.57
N GLU A 68 -19.73 0.19 6.04
CA GLU A 68 -20.31 -0.94 5.31
C GLU A 68 -21.82 -0.68 5.20
N HIS A 69 -22.28 -0.24 4.02
CA HIS A 69 -23.71 -0.27 3.74
C HIS A 69 -24.09 -1.74 3.57
N ALA A 70 -24.69 -2.31 4.62
CA ALA A 70 -25.38 -3.59 4.54
C ALA A 70 -26.43 -3.50 3.42
N ALA A 71 -26.36 -4.44 2.48
CA ALA A 71 -27.31 -4.62 1.39
C ALA A 71 -28.64 -5.18 1.92
#